data_AF-A0AAU3Q481-F1
#
_entry.id   AF-A0AAU3Q481-F1
#
_cell.length_a   1.000
_cell.length_b   1.000
_cell.length_c   1.000
_cell.angle_alpha   90.00
_cell.angle_beta   90.00
_cell.angle_gamma   90.00
#
_symmetry.space_group_name_H-M   'P 1'
#
loop_
_entity.id
_entity.type
_entity.pdbx_description
1 polymer ?
#
loop_
_entity_poly.entity_id
_entity_poly.type
_entity_poly.pdbx_seq_one_letter_code
_entity_poly.pdbx_strand_id
1 'polypeptide(L)'
;MAEQCNPIFDSIARSLGGFSCHDAAAVVDFRNPFGLSNWTLPIIEWMMVLGAVLALVHAFRRLRRDGDPTNLALWFAPIIYSLVIEIPEYFPNIFHLEDTVGVIFAHNVFTVQFLFDRLPLYIVALYPALTTLAYEIVRSLGVFQRRRGILIGAVCVGFVHHVLYEIFDQLGPQLRWWAWNTDNKTNHPMLSSVPMTSVFMFATVGPAVVVFLVRTLVTRRVQRGPRPGRAQLVLRTVLAGILVPVGVTIFSMPSQIFGGDDPNTTAQAFVLSLELAVFAAIAIPVLTQQWLLARRDAPDGIEIPNRFVATFGSIYLVTMLVLWIGALPDYFDATAGRTSDGTPTGNLLYAAVCIVLAALCVAAAAGVTIHRNNTAEKPRAPRVEA
;
A
#
# COMPACT_ATOMS: atom_id res chain seq x y z
N MET A 1 -10.85 -29.64 -10.02
CA MET A 1 -11.61 -28.38 -10.11
C MET A 1 -12.46 -28.14 -8.87
N ALA A 2 -13.21 -29.12 -8.35
CA ALA A 2 -13.95 -29.00 -7.10
C ALA A 2 -13.07 -28.72 -5.84
N GLU A 3 -11.83 -29.20 -5.81
CA GLU A 3 -10.91 -29.01 -4.66
C GLU A 3 -10.41 -27.58 -4.44
N GLN A 4 -10.60 -26.67 -5.40
CA GLN A 4 -10.14 -25.28 -5.26
C GLN A 4 -11.23 -24.30 -4.85
N CYS A 5 -12.50 -24.71 -4.88
CA CYS A 5 -13.62 -23.88 -4.45
C CYS A 5 -14.00 -24.26 -3.01
N ASN A 6 -13.31 -23.67 -2.04
CA ASN A 6 -13.58 -23.86 -0.61
C ASN A 6 -14.99 -23.31 -0.27
N PRO A 7 -15.84 -24.05 0.48
CA PRO A 7 -17.20 -23.61 0.80
C PRO A 7 -17.29 -22.27 1.55
N ILE A 8 -16.33 -21.96 2.43
CA ILE A 8 -16.26 -20.68 3.13
C ILE A 8 -15.96 -19.56 2.12
N PHE A 9 -15.02 -19.80 1.19
CA PHE A 9 -14.73 -18.84 0.13
C PHE A 9 -15.95 -18.60 -0.76
N ASP A 10 -16.64 -19.65 -1.21
CA ASP A 10 -17.84 -19.52 -2.06
C ASP A 10 -18.98 -18.77 -1.35
N SER A 11 -19.14 -18.97 -0.04
CA SER A 11 -20.09 -18.22 0.80
C SER A 11 -19.79 -16.71 0.79
N ILE A 12 -18.53 -16.33 1.06
CA ILE A 12 -18.11 -14.92 1.05
C ILE A 12 -18.24 -14.34 -0.35
N ALA A 13 -17.82 -15.07 -1.38
CA ALA A 13 -17.94 -14.70 -2.77
C ALA A 13 -19.38 -14.36 -3.18
N ARG A 14 -20.35 -15.22 -2.84
CA ARG A 14 -21.76 -14.97 -3.14
C ARG A 14 -22.28 -13.67 -2.52
N SER A 15 -21.81 -13.31 -1.32
CA SER A 15 -22.22 -12.08 -0.63
C SER A 15 -21.82 -10.78 -1.37
N LEU A 16 -20.81 -10.86 -2.24
CA LEU A 16 -20.24 -9.70 -2.93
C LEU A 16 -20.94 -9.37 -4.27
N GLY A 17 -21.95 -10.14 -4.67
CA GLY A 17 -22.67 -9.91 -5.92
C GLY A 17 -23.10 -11.17 -6.66
N GLY A 18 -23.20 -12.30 -5.95
CA GLY A 18 -23.68 -13.56 -6.50
C GLY A 18 -22.68 -14.33 -7.35
N PHE A 19 -21.38 -14.03 -7.26
CA PHE A 19 -20.35 -14.79 -7.97
C PHE A 19 -20.00 -16.09 -7.23
N SER A 20 -19.44 -17.06 -7.97
CA SER A 20 -19.04 -18.36 -7.43
C SER A 20 -17.68 -18.78 -7.98
N CYS A 21 -16.90 -19.50 -7.17
CA CYS A 21 -15.61 -20.04 -7.59
C CYS A 21 -15.68 -21.32 -8.43
N HIS A 22 -16.88 -21.89 -8.64
CA HIS A 22 -17.02 -23.18 -9.32
C HIS A 22 -16.61 -23.14 -10.80
N ASP A 23 -16.90 -22.03 -11.49
CA ASP A 23 -16.65 -21.88 -12.93
C ASP A 23 -15.53 -20.88 -13.25
N ALA A 24 -14.74 -20.50 -12.25
CA ALA A 24 -13.70 -19.49 -12.39
C ALA A 24 -12.53 -19.97 -13.26
N ALA A 25 -12.09 -19.12 -14.20
CA ALA A 25 -10.96 -19.42 -15.07
C ALA A 25 -9.65 -19.50 -14.27
N ALA A 26 -8.82 -20.50 -14.58
CA ALA A 26 -7.62 -20.79 -13.80
C ALA A 26 -6.56 -19.69 -13.83
N VAL A 27 -6.37 -19.05 -14.99
CA VAL A 27 -5.26 -18.11 -15.22
C VAL A 27 -5.72 -16.66 -15.23
N VAL A 28 -6.67 -16.34 -16.12
CA VAL A 28 -7.19 -14.99 -16.31
C VAL A 28 -8.65 -15.05 -16.77
N ASP A 29 -9.45 -14.12 -16.29
CA ASP A 29 -10.81 -13.88 -16.78
C ASP A 29 -11.02 -12.40 -17.13
N PHE A 30 -11.86 -12.14 -18.13
CA PHE A 30 -12.17 -10.81 -18.64
C PHE A 30 -13.68 -10.57 -18.60
N ARG A 31 -14.10 -9.51 -17.90
CA ARG A 31 -15.50 -9.12 -17.76
C ARG A 31 -15.77 -7.77 -18.40
N ASN A 32 -17.01 -7.54 -18.80
CA ASN A 32 -17.43 -6.22 -19.27
C ASN A 32 -17.51 -5.25 -18.07
N PRO A 33 -16.82 -4.10 -18.07
CA PRO A 33 -16.84 -3.16 -16.95
C PRO A 33 -18.24 -2.59 -16.66
N PHE A 34 -19.14 -2.59 -17.64
CA PHE A 34 -20.54 -2.14 -17.47
C PHE A 34 -21.47 -3.23 -16.94
N GLY A 35 -21.00 -4.48 -16.85
CA GLY A 35 -21.74 -5.62 -16.31
C GLY A 35 -21.32 -6.02 -14.90
N LEU A 36 -20.47 -5.23 -14.24
CA LEU A 36 -20.03 -5.49 -12.87
C LEU A 36 -21.15 -5.21 -11.86
N SER A 37 -21.05 -5.83 -10.68
CA SER A 37 -22.13 -5.84 -9.68
C SER A 37 -22.48 -4.46 -9.11
N ASN A 38 -21.55 -3.50 -9.16
CA ASN A 38 -21.81 -2.11 -8.87
C ASN A 38 -20.87 -1.16 -9.64
N TRP A 39 -21.29 0.10 -9.76
CA TRP A 39 -20.62 1.13 -10.56
C TRP A 39 -19.25 1.58 -10.00
N THR A 40 -18.96 1.28 -8.73
CA THR A 40 -17.71 1.70 -8.09
C THR A 40 -16.54 0.78 -8.43
N LEU A 41 -16.81 -0.49 -8.76
CA LEU A 41 -15.81 -1.49 -9.15
C LEU A 41 -14.94 -1.05 -10.34
N PRO A 42 -15.50 -0.64 -11.50
CA PRO A 42 -14.65 -0.17 -12.59
C PRO A 42 -13.90 1.11 -12.22
N ILE A 43 -14.50 2.02 -11.43
CA ILE A 43 -13.86 3.28 -11.05
C ILE A 43 -12.59 3.05 -10.23
N ILE A 44 -12.66 2.21 -9.20
CA ILE A 44 -11.50 1.91 -8.37
C ILE A 44 -10.42 1.17 -9.18
N GLU A 45 -10.82 0.24 -10.05
CA GLU A 45 -9.90 -0.48 -10.92
C GLU A 45 -9.15 0.46 -11.87
N TRP A 46 -9.87 1.32 -12.58
CA TRP A 46 -9.28 2.30 -13.49
C TRP A 46 -8.35 3.27 -12.74
N MET A 47 -8.73 3.75 -11.56
CA MET A 47 -7.91 4.65 -10.75
C MET A 47 -6.58 3.99 -10.35
N MET A 48 -6.62 2.75 -9.84
CA MET A 48 -5.41 2.04 -9.42
C MET A 48 -4.51 1.68 -10.59
N VAL A 49 -5.09 1.20 -11.71
CA VAL A 49 -4.33 0.91 -12.94
C VAL A 49 -3.68 2.18 -13.49
N LEU A 50 -4.42 3.29 -13.56
CA LEU A 50 -3.88 4.59 -13.96
C LEU A 50 -2.71 5.01 -13.06
N GLY A 51 -2.85 4.85 -11.75
CA GLY A 51 -1.80 5.10 -10.78
C GLY A 51 -0.53 4.28 -11.04
N ALA A 52 -0.68 2.99 -11.27
CA ALA A 52 0.44 2.09 -11.56
C ALA A 52 1.13 2.47 -12.88
N VAL A 53 0.38 2.84 -13.93
CA VAL A 53 0.94 3.31 -15.20
C VAL A 53 1.69 4.63 -15.02
N LEU A 54 1.09 5.60 -14.34
CA LEU A 54 1.73 6.90 -14.07
C LEU A 54 3.00 6.73 -13.23
N ALA A 55 3.00 5.84 -12.24
CA ALA A 55 4.16 5.48 -11.43
C ALA A 55 5.26 4.86 -12.29
N LEU A 56 4.91 3.96 -13.23
CA LEU A 56 5.87 3.35 -14.14
C LEU A 56 6.49 4.37 -15.11
N VAL A 57 5.66 5.25 -15.68
CA VAL A 57 6.11 6.35 -16.54
C VAL A 57 7.05 7.28 -15.77
N HIS A 58 6.71 7.62 -14.53
CA HIS A 58 7.58 8.39 -13.63
C HIS A 58 8.91 7.69 -13.38
N ALA A 59 8.88 6.38 -13.09
CA ALA A 59 10.05 5.56 -12.85
C ALA A 59 11.00 5.53 -14.06
N PHE A 60 10.47 5.34 -15.26
CA PHE A 60 11.26 5.38 -16.50
C PHE A 60 11.84 6.77 -16.78
N ARG A 61 11.05 7.83 -16.59
CA ARG A 61 11.53 9.21 -16.77
C ARG A 61 12.69 9.51 -15.82
N ARG A 62 12.58 9.10 -14.55
CA ARG A 62 13.63 9.30 -13.56
C ARG A 62 14.87 8.47 -13.86
N LEU A 63 14.72 7.21 -14.28
CA LEU A 63 15.85 6.40 -14.71
C LEU A 63 16.59 7.05 -15.88
N ARG A 64 15.87 7.53 -16.91
CA ARG A 64 16.49 8.14 -18.09
C ARG A 64 17.14 9.49 -17.79
N ARG A 65 16.49 10.31 -16.97
CA ARG A 65 16.96 11.68 -16.65
C ARG A 65 18.08 11.69 -15.62
N ASP A 66 17.93 10.93 -14.54
CA ASP A 66 18.80 11.01 -13.36
C ASP A 66 19.67 9.76 -13.19
N GLY A 67 19.44 8.72 -13.99
CA GLY A 67 20.15 7.44 -13.86
C GLY A 67 19.83 6.68 -12.56
N ASP A 68 18.72 7.01 -11.90
CA ASP A 68 18.30 6.44 -10.64
C ASP A 68 17.25 5.34 -10.83
N PRO A 69 17.58 4.05 -10.60
CA PRO A 69 16.66 2.93 -10.78
C PRO A 69 15.70 2.73 -9.61
N THR A 70 15.75 3.56 -8.56
CA THR A 70 14.99 3.34 -7.32
C THR A 70 13.49 3.21 -7.56
N ASN A 71 12.89 4.08 -8.40
CA ASN A 71 11.46 4.01 -8.68
C ASN A 71 11.05 2.77 -9.48
N LEU A 72 11.93 2.24 -10.34
CA LEU A 72 11.63 0.98 -11.03
C LEU A 72 11.67 -0.18 -10.05
N ALA A 73 12.65 -0.20 -9.14
CA ALA A 73 12.69 -1.19 -8.07
C ALA A 73 11.46 -1.09 -7.15
N LEU A 74 11.00 0.12 -6.83
CA LEU A 74 9.77 0.37 -6.07
C LEU A 74 8.49 0.04 -6.84
N TRP A 75 8.54 -0.09 -8.17
CA TRP A 75 7.40 -0.52 -8.95
C TRP A 75 7.29 -2.05 -8.94
N PHE A 76 8.41 -2.76 -9.13
CA PHE A 76 8.40 -4.22 -9.20
C PHE A 76 8.45 -4.91 -7.83
N ALA A 77 9.17 -4.38 -6.84
CA ALA A 77 9.30 -5.05 -5.54
C ALA A 77 7.97 -5.22 -4.79
N PRO A 78 7.04 -4.23 -4.76
CA PRO A 78 5.70 -4.42 -4.20
C PRO A 78 4.87 -5.49 -4.90
N ILE A 79 4.97 -5.61 -6.23
CA ILE A 79 4.27 -6.66 -6.99
C ILE A 79 4.80 -8.03 -6.57
N ILE A 80 6.12 -8.18 -6.46
CA ILE A 80 6.73 -9.43 -6.01
C ILE A 80 6.33 -9.74 -4.57
N TYR A 81 6.35 -8.74 -3.69
CA TYR A 81 5.86 -8.86 -2.33
C TYR A 81 4.41 -9.37 -2.31
N SER A 82 3.50 -8.72 -3.04
CA SER A 82 2.10 -9.13 -3.20
C SER A 82 1.98 -10.58 -3.64
N LEU A 83 2.68 -10.98 -4.71
CA LEU A 83 2.61 -12.38 -5.19
C LEU A 83 3.10 -13.39 -4.15
N VAL A 84 4.07 -13.02 -3.31
CA VAL A 84 4.58 -13.92 -2.26
C VAL A 84 3.57 -14.10 -1.12
N ILE A 85 2.72 -13.11 -0.83
CA ILE A 85 1.72 -13.18 0.26
C ILE A 85 0.33 -13.63 -0.23
N GLU A 86 -0.14 -13.07 -1.34
CA GLU A 86 -1.51 -13.26 -1.82
C GLU A 86 -1.72 -14.69 -2.33
N ILE A 87 -0.71 -15.30 -2.97
CA ILE A 87 -0.84 -16.67 -3.48
C ILE A 87 -1.05 -17.67 -2.34
N PRO A 88 -0.25 -17.68 -1.25
CA PRO A 88 -0.55 -18.48 -0.07
C PRO A 88 -1.92 -18.20 0.56
N GLU A 89 -2.31 -16.93 0.68
CA GLU A 89 -3.59 -16.54 1.28
C GLU A 89 -4.80 -16.97 0.44
N TYR A 90 -4.65 -16.99 -0.88
CA TYR A 90 -5.69 -17.45 -1.80
C TYR A 90 -5.76 -18.97 -1.93
N PHE A 91 -4.69 -19.70 -1.68
CA PHE A 91 -4.65 -21.16 -1.81
C PHE A 91 -4.16 -21.84 -0.53
N PRO A 92 -4.79 -21.59 0.64
CA PRO A 92 -4.28 -22.09 1.92
C PRO A 92 -4.22 -23.62 1.96
N ASN A 93 -5.12 -24.30 1.26
CA ASN A 93 -5.11 -25.76 1.10
C ASN A 93 -3.85 -26.29 0.39
N ILE A 94 -3.39 -25.60 -0.66
CA ILE A 94 -2.18 -25.99 -1.43
C ILE A 94 -0.92 -25.78 -0.59
N PHE A 95 -0.91 -24.77 0.28
CA PHE A 95 0.22 -24.44 1.14
C PHE A 95 0.15 -25.08 2.54
N HIS A 96 -0.85 -25.94 2.79
CA HIS A 96 -1.09 -26.56 4.11
C HIS A 96 -1.25 -25.53 5.25
N LEU A 97 -1.87 -24.40 4.94
CA LEU A 97 -2.17 -23.29 5.85
C LEU A 97 -3.67 -23.22 6.19
N GLU A 98 -4.47 -24.21 5.83
CA GLU A 98 -5.92 -24.19 6.06
C GLU A 98 -6.27 -24.20 7.55
N ASP A 99 -5.57 -25.02 8.34
CA ASP A 99 -5.80 -25.13 9.79
C ASP A 99 -5.21 -23.95 10.59
N THR A 100 -4.26 -23.21 10.01
CA THR A 100 -3.51 -22.15 10.71
C THR A 100 -3.89 -20.73 10.29
N VAL A 101 -4.21 -20.53 9.00
CA VAL A 101 -4.53 -19.23 8.42
C VAL A 101 -5.97 -19.21 7.89
N GLY A 102 -6.41 -20.29 7.24
CA GLY A 102 -7.76 -20.41 6.68
C GLY A 102 -8.07 -19.37 5.60
N VAL A 103 -9.34 -19.27 5.20
CA VAL A 103 -9.80 -18.22 4.27
C VAL A 103 -9.88 -16.88 5.01
N ILE A 104 -9.07 -15.90 4.60
CA ILE A 104 -8.99 -14.58 5.26
C ILE A 104 -10.06 -13.63 4.68
N PHE A 105 -10.19 -13.57 3.35
CA PHE A 105 -11.13 -12.69 2.66
C PHE A 105 -11.40 -13.21 1.24
N ALA A 106 -12.34 -12.58 0.54
CA ALA A 106 -12.52 -12.71 -0.90
C ALA A 106 -12.71 -11.34 -1.55
N HIS A 107 -12.08 -11.12 -2.69
CA HIS A 107 -12.35 -9.95 -3.53
C HIS A 107 -13.60 -10.15 -4.37
N ASN A 108 -14.25 -9.05 -4.73
CA ASN A 108 -15.25 -9.09 -5.80
C ASN A 108 -14.58 -9.39 -7.15
N VAL A 109 -15.38 -9.68 -8.15
CA VAL A 109 -14.93 -9.88 -9.52
C VAL A 109 -14.88 -8.54 -10.26
N PHE A 110 -13.72 -8.21 -10.82
CA PHE A 110 -13.47 -6.98 -11.57
C PHE A 110 -13.36 -7.26 -13.07
N THR A 111 -13.01 -6.24 -13.86
CA THR A 111 -12.85 -6.36 -15.32
C THR A 111 -11.75 -7.35 -15.66
N VAL A 112 -10.63 -7.33 -14.94
CA VAL A 112 -9.52 -8.26 -15.14
C VAL A 112 -9.18 -8.95 -13.83
N GLN A 113 -9.29 -10.27 -13.84
CA GLN A 113 -9.10 -11.11 -12.66
C GLN A 113 -8.13 -12.24 -12.98
N PHE A 114 -7.30 -12.62 -12.01
CA PHE A 114 -6.33 -13.71 -12.13
C PHE A 114 -6.61 -14.79 -11.08
N LEU A 115 -6.02 -15.97 -11.28
CA LEU A 115 -5.93 -17.04 -10.27
C LEU A 115 -7.31 -17.48 -9.73
N PHE A 116 -8.18 -18.04 -10.57
CA PHE A 116 -9.51 -18.52 -10.17
C PHE A 116 -10.38 -17.41 -9.57
N ASP A 117 -10.33 -16.25 -10.19
CA ASP A 117 -10.99 -15.02 -9.76
C ASP A 117 -10.57 -14.44 -8.40
N ARG A 118 -9.43 -14.88 -7.84
CA ARG A 118 -9.00 -14.48 -6.49
C ARG A 118 -8.15 -13.21 -6.47
N LEU A 119 -7.40 -12.94 -7.55
CA LEU A 119 -6.49 -11.80 -7.62
C LEU A 119 -6.94 -10.77 -8.68
N PRO A 120 -7.66 -9.70 -8.28
CA PRO A 120 -8.02 -8.63 -9.20
C PRO A 120 -6.79 -7.85 -9.71
N LEU A 121 -6.84 -7.36 -10.95
CA LEU A 121 -5.79 -6.50 -11.50
C LEU A 121 -5.62 -5.21 -10.69
N TYR A 122 -6.70 -4.65 -10.15
CA TYR A 122 -6.60 -3.43 -9.36
C TYR A 122 -5.77 -3.62 -8.09
N ILE A 123 -5.80 -4.81 -7.47
CA ILE A 123 -4.95 -5.14 -6.32
C ILE A 123 -3.50 -5.18 -6.75
N VAL A 124 -3.18 -5.91 -7.82
CA VAL A 124 -1.81 -5.93 -8.38
C VAL A 124 -1.31 -4.51 -8.70
N ALA A 125 -2.18 -3.63 -9.18
CA ALA A 125 -1.86 -2.23 -9.48
C ALA A 125 -1.77 -1.33 -8.23
N LEU A 126 -2.53 -1.63 -7.17
CA LEU A 126 -2.55 -0.89 -5.91
C LEU A 126 -1.16 -0.84 -5.28
N TYR A 127 -0.49 -2.00 -5.19
CA TYR A 127 0.83 -2.13 -4.58
C TYR A 127 1.87 -1.14 -5.14
N PRO A 128 2.16 -1.12 -6.46
CA PRO A 128 3.09 -0.15 -7.03
C PRO A 128 2.53 1.28 -7.02
N ALA A 129 1.23 1.49 -7.20
CA ALA A 129 0.63 2.83 -7.26
C ALA A 129 0.79 3.57 -5.93
N LEU A 130 0.29 2.99 -4.83
CA LEU A 130 0.31 3.64 -3.51
C LEU A 130 1.70 3.65 -2.89
N THR A 131 2.49 2.57 -3.04
CA THR A 131 3.87 2.56 -2.53
C THR A 131 4.72 3.63 -3.21
N THR A 132 4.59 3.79 -4.52
CA THR A 132 5.34 4.83 -5.26
C THR A 132 4.85 6.22 -4.89
N LEU A 133 3.54 6.44 -4.77
CA LEU A 133 2.96 7.72 -4.34
C LEU A 133 3.49 8.12 -2.95
N ALA A 134 3.39 7.23 -1.97
CA ALA A 134 3.86 7.47 -0.61
C ALA A 134 5.38 7.73 -0.58
N TYR A 135 6.17 6.93 -1.30
CA TYR A 135 7.61 7.14 -1.43
C TYR A 135 7.95 8.51 -2.03
N GLU A 136 7.27 8.90 -3.11
CA GLU A 136 7.54 10.14 -3.82
C GLU A 136 7.09 11.37 -3.02
N ILE A 137 6.04 11.29 -2.20
CA ILE A 137 5.67 12.32 -1.22
C ILE A 137 6.83 12.54 -0.24
N VAL A 138 7.25 11.48 0.47
CA VAL A 138 8.32 11.55 1.48
C VAL A 138 9.64 11.99 0.87
N ARG A 139 9.93 11.52 -0.34
CA ARG A 139 11.12 11.91 -1.08
C ARG A 139 11.08 13.38 -1.47
N SER A 140 9.96 13.89 -1.95
CA SER A 140 9.82 15.29 -2.39
C SER A 140 9.95 16.28 -1.24
N LEU A 141 9.74 15.83 -0.01
CA LEU A 141 10.02 16.62 1.20
C LEU A 141 11.49 16.54 1.67
N GLY A 142 12.34 15.70 1.08
CA GLY A 142 13.77 15.68 1.38
C GLY A 142 14.19 14.81 2.57
N VAL A 143 13.28 14.01 3.14
CA VAL A 143 13.52 13.16 4.32
C VAL A 143 14.72 12.21 4.15
N PHE A 144 14.98 11.77 2.92
CA PHE A 144 15.98 10.76 2.60
C PHE A 144 17.45 11.25 2.53
N GLN A 145 17.72 12.52 2.81
CA GLN A 145 19.04 13.17 2.58
C GLN A 145 20.15 12.79 3.59
N ARG A 146 19.83 12.23 4.77
CA ARG A 146 20.82 11.90 5.83
C ARG A 146 21.10 10.40 5.99
N ARG A 147 22.18 10.00 6.69
CA ARG A 147 22.54 8.57 6.93
C ARG A 147 21.45 7.76 7.66
N ARG A 148 20.81 8.33 8.68
CA ARG A 148 19.61 7.78 9.34
C ARG A 148 18.32 7.94 8.52
N GLY A 149 18.41 8.64 7.38
CA GLY A 149 17.27 8.97 6.52
C GLY A 149 16.65 7.77 5.83
N ILE A 150 17.31 6.61 5.71
CA ILE A 150 16.64 5.41 5.19
C ILE A 150 15.59 4.90 6.16
N LEU A 151 15.98 4.66 7.42
CA LEU A 151 15.07 4.10 8.41
C LEU A 151 13.92 5.07 8.70
N ILE A 152 14.27 6.33 9.00
CA ILE A 152 13.25 7.37 9.27
C ILE A 152 12.37 7.58 8.05
N GLY A 153 12.95 7.63 6.85
CA GLY A 153 12.17 7.78 5.63
C GLY A 153 11.29 6.58 5.31
N ALA A 154 11.73 5.35 5.64
CA ALA A 154 10.89 4.16 5.53
C ALA A 154 9.69 4.22 6.48
N VAL A 155 9.90 4.64 7.74
CA VAL A 155 8.82 4.88 8.71
C VAL A 155 7.86 5.95 8.19
N CYS A 156 8.38 7.06 7.65
CA CYS A 156 7.56 8.11 7.05
C CYS A 156 6.76 7.58 5.85
N VAL A 157 7.33 6.72 5.01
CA VAL A 157 6.60 6.11 3.88
C VAL A 157 5.52 5.16 4.38
N GLY A 158 5.80 4.34 5.40
CA GLY A 158 4.79 3.50 6.03
C GLY A 158 3.61 4.32 6.53
N PHE A 159 3.87 5.42 7.22
CA PHE A 159 2.83 6.34 7.68
C PHE A 159 2.05 7.01 6.54
N VAL A 160 2.73 7.51 5.50
CA VAL A 160 2.05 8.14 4.35
C VAL A 160 1.24 7.12 3.56
N HIS A 161 1.76 5.90 3.39
CA HIS A 161 1.02 4.81 2.74
C HIS A 161 -0.20 4.43 3.56
N HIS A 162 -0.07 4.30 4.88
CA HIS A 162 -1.17 4.01 5.79
C HIS A 162 -2.31 5.01 5.60
N VAL A 163 -2.03 6.32 5.68
CA VAL A 163 -3.10 7.33 5.56
C VAL A 163 -3.71 7.39 4.17
N LEU A 164 -3.01 6.93 3.12
CA LEU A 164 -3.60 6.78 1.79
C LEU A 164 -4.48 5.52 1.74
N TYR A 165 -3.93 4.38 2.16
CA TYR A 165 -4.52 3.06 2.07
C TYR A 165 -5.80 2.93 2.90
N GLU A 166 -5.81 3.46 4.13
CA GLU A 166 -6.99 3.37 5.02
C GLU A 166 -8.21 4.13 4.51
N ILE A 167 -8.04 5.13 3.63
CA ILE A 167 -9.18 5.79 2.96
C ILE A 167 -9.93 4.78 2.08
N PHE A 168 -9.17 3.90 1.42
CA PHE A 168 -9.67 2.85 0.56
C PHE A 168 -10.15 1.64 1.37
N ASP A 169 -9.35 1.19 2.36
CA ASP A 169 -9.61 -0.05 3.11
C ASP A 169 -10.87 0.04 3.99
N GLN A 170 -11.10 1.21 4.60
CA GLN A 170 -12.29 1.47 5.43
C GLN A 170 -13.58 1.61 4.60
N LEU A 171 -13.48 1.79 3.28
CA LEU A 171 -14.64 1.95 2.39
C LEU A 171 -14.99 0.66 1.64
N GLY A 172 -13.98 -0.14 1.29
CA GLY A 172 -14.15 -1.29 0.41
C GLY A 172 -15.16 -2.34 0.85
N PRO A 173 -15.22 -2.75 2.13
CA PRO A 173 -16.22 -3.69 2.60
C PRO A 173 -17.66 -3.19 2.42
N GLN A 174 -17.90 -1.88 2.63
CA GLN A 174 -19.22 -1.27 2.45
C GLN A 174 -19.62 -1.26 0.96
N LEU A 175 -18.69 -0.96 0.06
CA LEU A 175 -18.93 -0.94 -1.39
C LEU A 175 -18.76 -2.31 -2.08
N ARG A 176 -18.62 -3.38 -1.29
CA ARG A 176 -18.42 -4.75 -1.76
C ARG A 176 -17.24 -4.89 -2.71
N TRP A 177 -16.13 -4.21 -2.47
CA TRP A 177 -14.88 -4.44 -3.23
C TRP A 177 -14.21 -5.75 -2.80
N TRP A 178 -14.32 -6.08 -1.51
CA TRP A 178 -13.98 -7.37 -0.91
C TRP A 178 -14.79 -7.54 0.37
N ALA A 179 -14.77 -8.74 0.93
CA ALA A 179 -15.34 -9.04 2.23
C ALA A 179 -14.35 -9.85 3.06
N TRP A 180 -14.16 -9.43 4.31
CA TRP A 180 -13.37 -10.15 5.31
C TRP A 180 -14.16 -11.34 5.86
N ASN A 181 -13.48 -12.45 6.11
CA ASN A 181 -14.04 -13.56 6.86
C ASN A 181 -14.06 -13.22 8.36
N THR A 182 -15.18 -12.69 8.85
CA THR A 182 -15.30 -12.26 10.25
C THR A 182 -15.26 -13.42 11.25
N ASP A 183 -15.43 -14.66 10.80
CA ASP A 183 -15.36 -15.84 11.66
C ASP A 183 -13.91 -16.33 11.83
N ASN A 184 -12.99 -15.84 10.99
CA ASN A 184 -11.58 -16.17 11.07
C ASN A 184 -10.90 -15.36 12.18
N LYS A 185 -10.33 -16.06 13.18
CA LYS A 185 -9.63 -15.43 14.32
C LYS A 185 -8.47 -14.53 13.89
N THR A 186 -7.81 -14.83 12.76
CA THR A 186 -6.68 -14.05 12.23
C THR A 186 -7.08 -12.63 11.80
N ASN A 187 -8.37 -12.42 11.50
CA ASN A 187 -8.91 -11.09 11.17
C ASN A 187 -9.21 -10.25 12.41
N HIS A 188 -9.13 -10.82 13.61
CA HIS A 188 -9.35 -10.09 14.85
C HIS A 188 -8.03 -9.62 15.46
N PRO A 189 -8.02 -8.46 16.13
CA PRO A 189 -9.15 -7.55 16.36
C PRO A 189 -9.52 -6.69 15.14
N MET A 190 -10.77 -6.25 15.08
CA MET A 190 -11.32 -5.42 14.01
C MET A 190 -11.38 -3.93 14.41
N LEU A 191 -10.99 -3.04 13.50
CA LEU A 191 -11.31 -1.61 13.51
C LEU A 191 -12.55 -1.39 12.63
N SER A 192 -13.73 -1.41 13.25
CA SER A 192 -15.02 -1.48 12.54
C SER A 192 -15.06 -2.68 11.60
N SER A 193 -15.07 -2.48 10.27
CA SER A 193 -15.14 -3.54 9.26
C SER A 193 -13.78 -4.07 8.80
N VAL A 194 -12.66 -3.55 9.32
CA VAL A 194 -11.31 -3.86 8.82
C VAL A 194 -10.43 -4.48 9.90
N PRO A 195 -9.73 -5.61 9.65
CA PRO A 195 -8.76 -6.19 10.57
C PRO A 195 -7.63 -5.20 10.93
N MET A 196 -7.37 -4.99 12.22
CA MET A 196 -6.26 -4.14 12.66
C MET A 196 -4.89 -4.70 12.25
N THR A 197 -4.79 -6.01 12.06
CA THR A 197 -3.60 -6.67 11.50
C THR A 197 -3.36 -6.22 10.06
N SER A 198 -4.40 -6.04 9.24
CA SER A 198 -4.29 -5.46 7.89
C SER A 198 -3.76 -4.02 7.93
N VAL A 199 -4.38 -3.19 8.78
CA VAL A 199 -3.98 -1.77 8.99
C VAL A 199 -2.50 -1.66 9.34
N PHE A 200 -2.00 -2.55 10.19
CA PHE A 200 -0.60 -2.52 10.58
C PHE A 200 0.33 -3.15 9.53
N MET A 201 0.05 -4.38 9.11
CA MET A 201 0.95 -5.17 8.26
C MET A 201 0.98 -4.67 6.82
N PHE A 202 -0.19 -4.54 6.18
CA PHE A 202 -0.29 -4.19 4.76
C PHE A 202 -0.29 -2.68 4.55
N ALA A 203 -1.05 -1.93 5.37
CA ALA A 203 -1.14 -0.49 5.17
C ALA A 203 0.12 0.27 5.65
N THR A 204 0.85 -0.26 6.64
CA THR A 204 1.93 0.49 7.31
C THR A 204 3.31 -0.15 7.16
N VAL A 205 3.51 -1.35 7.73
CA VAL A 205 4.83 -1.97 7.87
C VAL A 205 5.34 -2.50 6.54
N GLY A 206 4.52 -3.17 5.74
CA GLY A 206 4.88 -3.71 4.42
C GLY A 206 5.53 -2.65 3.52
N PRO A 207 4.87 -1.51 3.26
CA PRO A 207 5.44 -0.41 2.48
C PRO A 207 6.73 0.17 3.09
N ALA A 208 6.81 0.29 4.42
CA ALA A 208 8.03 0.73 5.09
C ALA A 208 9.19 -0.24 4.86
N VAL A 209 8.94 -1.55 4.99
CA VAL A 209 9.92 -2.61 4.75
C VAL A 209 10.34 -2.65 3.29
N VAL A 210 9.41 -2.55 2.33
CA VAL A 210 9.71 -2.43 0.90
C VAL A 210 10.69 -1.30 0.66
N VAL A 211 10.39 -0.09 1.14
CA VAL A 211 11.25 1.08 0.94
C VAL A 211 12.60 0.89 1.61
N PHE A 212 12.63 0.36 2.83
CA PHE A 212 13.88 0.08 3.54
C PHE A 212 14.78 -0.89 2.75
N LEU A 213 14.21 -2.00 2.27
CA LEU A 213 14.91 -3.02 1.50
C LEU A 213 15.36 -2.50 0.14
N VAL A 214 14.47 -1.87 -0.64
CA VAL A 214 14.82 -1.30 -1.94
C VAL A 214 15.91 -0.24 -1.80
N ARG A 215 15.80 0.68 -0.83
CA ARG A 215 16.85 1.69 -0.65
C ARG A 215 18.17 1.10 -0.18
N THR A 216 18.15 0.02 0.60
CA THR A 216 19.36 -0.63 1.11
C THR A 216 20.03 -1.49 0.05
N LEU A 217 19.26 -2.31 -0.67
CA LEU A 217 19.75 -3.27 -1.66
C LEU A 217 20.02 -2.60 -3.01
N VAL A 218 19.23 -1.61 -3.42
CA VAL A 218 19.34 -0.94 -4.72
C VAL A 218 19.97 0.46 -4.57
N THR A 219 19.27 1.41 -3.95
CA THR A 219 19.63 2.85 -4.00
C THR A 219 21.01 3.14 -3.40
N ARG A 220 21.32 2.64 -2.19
CA ARG A 220 22.61 2.89 -1.52
C ARG A 220 23.80 2.41 -2.32
N ARG A 221 23.66 1.34 -3.09
CA ARG A 221 24.75 0.77 -3.88
C ARG A 221 25.02 1.58 -5.12
N VAL A 222 23.96 2.03 -5.81
CA VAL A 222 24.07 2.97 -6.92
C VAL A 222 24.74 4.28 -6.46
N GLN A 223 24.47 4.72 -5.23
CA GLN A 223 25.09 5.92 -4.65
C GLN A 223 26.56 5.75 -4.22
N ARG A 224 27.02 4.52 -3.94
CA ARG A 224 28.36 4.25 -3.33
C ARG A 224 29.40 3.71 -4.29
N GLY A 225 29.05 3.39 -5.54
CA GLY A 225 30.00 2.75 -6.46
C GLY A 225 29.48 2.63 -7.88
N PRO A 226 30.17 1.83 -8.72
CA PRO A 226 29.77 1.61 -10.10
C PRO A 226 28.34 1.07 -10.17
N ARG A 227 27.59 1.51 -11.20
CA ARG A 227 26.21 1.07 -11.39
C ARG A 227 26.17 -0.47 -11.49
N PRO A 228 25.32 -1.14 -10.69
CA PRO A 228 25.16 -2.58 -10.80
C PRO A 228 24.69 -2.92 -12.22
N GLY A 229 25.20 -4.03 -12.78
CA GLY A 229 24.70 -4.54 -14.05
C GLY A 229 23.19 -4.80 -14.00
N ARG A 230 22.54 -4.83 -15.17
CA ARG A 230 21.06 -5.01 -15.26
C ARG A 230 20.57 -6.25 -14.52
N ALA A 231 21.26 -7.38 -14.67
CA ALA A 231 20.94 -8.63 -13.96
C ALA A 231 21.01 -8.48 -12.43
N GLN A 232 22.01 -7.76 -11.93
CA GLN A 232 22.17 -7.51 -10.50
C GLN A 232 21.06 -6.59 -9.96
N LEU A 233 20.60 -5.62 -10.75
CA LEU A 233 19.47 -4.77 -10.38
C LEU A 233 18.16 -5.56 -10.28
N VAL A 234 17.90 -6.43 -11.26
CA VAL A 234 16.73 -7.33 -11.26
C VAL A 234 16.77 -8.24 -10.04
N LEU A 235 17.88 -8.96 -9.83
CA LEU A 235 18.04 -9.87 -8.69
C LEU A 235 17.79 -9.19 -7.35
N ARG A 236 18.29 -7.96 -7.16
CA ARG A 236 18.10 -7.21 -5.91
C ARG A 236 16.69 -6.70 -5.72
N THR A 237 16.01 -6.39 -6.81
CA THR A 237 14.60 -5.97 -6.78
C THR A 237 13.71 -7.15 -6.41
N VAL A 238 13.98 -8.31 -7.01
CA VAL A 238 13.33 -9.59 -6.66
C VAL A 238 13.58 -9.95 -5.20
N LEU A 239 14.85 -9.93 -4.79
CA LEU A 239 15.24 -10.20 -3.41
C LEU A 239 14.58 -9.22 -2.42
N ALA A 240 14.45 -7.94 -2.78
CA ALA A 240 13.75 -6.96 -1.95
C ALA A 240 12.30 -7.39 -1.74
N GLY A 241 11.56 -7.73 -2.81
CA GLY A 241 10.16 -8.19 -2.69
C GLY A 241 10.00 -9.47 -1.87
N ILE A 242 10.85 -10.48 -2.11
CA ILE A 242 10.84 -11.76 -1.38
C ILE A 242 11.12 -11.59 0.12
N LEU A 243 11.97 -10.63 0.50
CA LEU A 243 12.32 -10.39 1.90
C LEU A 243 11.30 -9.52 2.67
N VAL A 244 10.31 -8.94 1.99
CA VAL A 244 9.32 -8.08 2.66
C VAL A 244 8.51 -8.85 3.71
N PRO A 245 7.93 -10.03 3.42
CA PRO A 245 7.17 -10.78 4.42
C PRO A 245 8.00 -11.10 5.66
N VAL A 246 9.28 -11.45 5.50
CA VAL A 246 10.20 -11.67 6.64
C VAL A 246 10.31 -10.42 7.51
N GLY A 247 10.47 -9.26 6.89
CA GLY A 247 10.49 -7.98 7.61
C GLY A 247 9.16 -7.69 8.31
N VAL A 248 8.04 -7.87 7.63
CA VAL A 248 6.68 -7.69 8.21
C VAL A 248 6.50 -8.59 9.43
N THR A 249 6.79 -9.89 9.32
CA THR A 249 6.71 -10.84 10.43
C THR A 249 7.53 -10.38 11.62
N ILE A 250 8.79 -9.97 11.41
CA ILE A 250 9.67 -9.50 12.49
C ILE A 250 9.07 -8.26 13.19
N PHE A 251 8.60 -7.27 12.42
CA PHE A 251 8.07 -6.03 12.98
C PHE A 251 6.67 -6.18 13.58
N SER A 252 5.94 -7.24 13.23
CA SER A 252 4.63 -7.57 13.79
C SER A 252 4.68 -8.58 14.94
N MET A 253 5.86 -9.07 15.33
CA MET A 253 6.00 -9.97 16.48
C MET A 253 5.34 -9.44 17.76
N PRO A 254 5.46 -8.16 18.16
CA PRO A 254 4.90 -7.69 19.43
C PRO A 254 3.38 -7.88 19.51
N SER A 255 2.65 -7.57 18.44
CA SER A 255 1.20 -7.78 18.38
C SER A 255 0.83 -9.25 18.16
N GLN A 256 1.64 -10.02 17.43
CA GLN A 256 1.41 -11.46 17.19
C GLN A 256 1.46 -12.32 18.46
N ILE A 257 2.21 -11.91 19.50
CA ILE A 257 2.27 -12.63 20.79
C ILE A 257 0.89 -12.75 21.46
N PHE A 258 -0.02 -11.82 21.17
CA PHE A 258 -1.38 -11.80 21.70
C PHE A 258 -2.42 -12.44 20.76
N GLY A 259 -1.99 -12.94 19.59
CA GLY A 259 -2.82 -13.69 18.66
C GLY A 259 -2.74 -15.21 18.88
N GLY A 260 -3.07 -15.99 17.85
CA GLY A 260 -3.00 -17.46 17.86
C GLY A 260 -4.31 -18.15 18.23
N ASP A 261 -4.22 -19.36 18.79
CA ASP A 261 -5.39 -20.22 19.05
C ASP A 261 -6.32 -19.68 20.15
N ASP A 262 -5.74 -19.02 21.16
CA ASP A 262 -6.43 -18.35 22.27
C ASP A 262 -6.04 -16.86 22.32
N PRO A 263 -6.56 -16.04 21.39
CA PRO A 263 -6.11 -14.67 21.20
C PRO A 263 -6.65 -13.74 22.29
N ASN A 264 -5.77 -12.91 22.87
CA ASN A 264 -6.17 -11.77 23.68
C ASN A 264 -6.38 -10.54 22.78
N THR A 265 -7.55 -10.48 22.16
CA THR A 265 -7.92 -9.45 21.16
C THR A 265 -7.80 -8.03 21.70
N THR A 266 -8.11 -7.80 22.98
CA THR A 266 -7.98 -6.49 23.63
C THR A 266 -6.51 -6.06 23.76
N ALA A 267 -5.64 -6.96 24.25
CA ALA A 267 -4.22 -6.67 24.37
C ALA A 267 -3.59 -6.49 22.98
N GLN A 268 -3.96 -7.34 22.02
CA GLN A 268 -3.52 -7.23 20.64
C GLN A 268 -3.92 -5.89 20.01
N ALA A 269 -5.17 -5.45 20.20
CA ALA A 269 -5.66 -4.16 19.70
C ALA A 269 -4.89 -2.99 20.31
N PHE A 270 -4.60 -3.05 21.61
CA PHE A 270 -3.80 -2.03 22.28
C PHE A 270 -2.37 -1.96 21.72
N VAL A 271 -1.71 -3.10 21.54
CA VAL A 271 -0.35 -3.16 21.00
C VAL A 271 -0.32 -2.67 19.55
N LEU A 272 -1.23 -3.12 18.69
CA LEU A 272 -1.35 -2.63 17.31
C LEU A 272 -1.56 -1.11 17.26
N SER A 273 -2.42 -0.58 18.14
CA SER A 273 -2.64 0.87 18.25
C SER A 273 -1.38 1.62 18.67
N LEU A 274 -0.61 1.06 19.62
CA LEU A 274 0.66 1.64 20.06
C LEU A 274 1.71 1.60 18.95
N GLU A 275 1.81 0.50 18.20
CA GLU A 275 2.71 0.35 17.06
C GLU A 275 2.41 1.41 15.99
N LEU A 276 1.13 1.60 15.64
CA LEU A 276 0.68 2.68 14.74
C LEU A 276 1.00 4.07 15.29
N ALA A 277 0.78 4.30 16.59
CA ALA A 277 1.10 5.56 17.24
C ALA A 277 2.59 5.88 17.18
N VAL A 278 3.47 4.88 17.28
CA VAL A 278 4.93 5.07 17.13
C VAL A 278 5.28 5.54 15.71
N PHE A 279 4.69 4.95 14.68
CA PHE A 279 4.87 5.41 13.30
C PHE A 279 4.43 6.87 13.14
N ALA A 280 3.25 7.23 13.64
CA ALA A 280 2.74 8.59 13.59
C ALA A 280 3.62 9.58 14.37
N ALA A 281 4.02 9.23 15.60
CA ALA A 281 4.85 10.06 16.46
C ALA A 281 6.24 10.35 15.88
N ILE A 282 6.76 9.46 15.02
CA ILE A 282 8.01 9.70 14.28
C ILE A 282 7.74 10.47 12.99
N ALA A 283 6.77 10.03 12.20
CA ALA A 283 6.54 10.55 10.85
C ALA A 283 6.02 11.99 10.86
N ILE A 284 5.04 12.32 11.71
CA ILE A 284 4.40 13.64 11.72
C ILE A 284 5.43 14.76 12.01
N PRO A 285 6.25 14.70 13.07
CA PRO A 285 7.25 15.73 13.33
C PRO A 285 8.29 15.83 12.22
N VAL A 286 8.74 14.69 11.67
CA VAL A 286 9.76 14.67 10.61
C VAL A 286 9.23 15.31 9.33
N LEU A 287 8.04 14.90 8.87
CA LEU A 287 7.42 15.44 7.66
C LEU A 287 7.13 16.93 7.81
N THR A 288 6.60 17.34 8.96
CA THR A 288 6.31 18.75 9.26
C THR A 288 7.58 19.59 9.27
N GLN A 289 8.63 19.13 9.96
CA GLN A 289 9.89 19.84 10.01
C GLN A 289 10.53 19.98 8.62
N GLN A 290 10.53 18.92 7.83
CA GLN A 290 11.10 18.96 6.47
C GLN A 290 10.30 19.88 5.55
N TRP A 291 8.97 19.86 5.63
CA TRP A 291 8.11 20.79 4.90
C TRP A 291 8.39 22.25 5.27
N LEU A 292 8.49 22.56 6.58
CA LEU A 292 8.80 23.91 7.06
C LEU A 292 10.18 24.39 6.61
N LEU A 293 11.19 23.52 6.64
CA LEU A 293 12.54 23.84 6.14
C LEU A 293 12.52 24.12 4.64
N ALA A 294 11.86 23.26 3.86
CA ALA A 294 11.81 23.43 2.42
C ALA A 294 11.07 24.69 1.98
N ARG A 295 10.11 25.19 2.77
CA ARG A 295 9.48 26.50 2.55
C ARG A 295 10.37 27.69 2.90
N ARG A 296 11.27 27.55 3.86
CA ARG A 296 12.19 28.63 4.26
C ARG A 296 13.35 28.79 3.30
N ASP A 297 13.84 27.68 2.76
CA ASP A 297 15.06 27.64 1.93
C ASP A 297 14.78 27.80 0.43
N ALA A 298 13.56 28.14 0.00
CA ALA A 298 13.19 28.30 -1.41
C ALA A 298 13.68 29.67 -1.96
N PRO A 299 14.71 29.73 -2.81
CA PRO A 299 15.11 30.97 -3.50
C PRO A 299 14.16 31.22 -4.69
N ASP A 300 14.12 32.46 -5.20
CA ASP A 300 13.25 33.00 -6.29
C ASP A 300 13.33 32.29 -7.68
N GLY A 301 13.68 31.02 -7.75
CA GLY A 301 13.78 30.23 -8.99
C GLY A 301 12.49 29.48 -9.33
N ILE A 302 12.16 29.45 -10.63
CA ILE A 302 10.95 28.82 -11.20
C ILE A 302 10.82 27.35 -10.74
N GLU A 303 9.71 27.08 -10.06
CA GLU A 303 9.32 25.84 -9.41
C GLU A 303 8.99 24.73 -10.43
N ILE A 304 9.45 23.49 -10.20
CA ILE A 304 8.92 22.33 -10.92
C ILE A 304 8.46 21.26 -9.91
N PRO A 305 7.15 21.27 -9.55
CA PRO A 305 6.53 20.27 -8.69
C PRO A 305 6.77 18.84 -9.17
N ASN A 306 6.72 17.88 -8.23
CA ASN A 306 6.62 16.47 -8.60
C ASN A 306 5.25 16.21 -9.25
N ARG A 307 5.20 16.33 -10.58
CA ARG A 307 3.97 16.19 -11.38
C ARG A 307 3.26 14.86 -11.15
N PHE A 308 3.99 13.78 -10.87
CA PHE A 308 3.37 12.49 -10.56
C PHE A 308 2.55 12.56 -9.27
N VAL A 309 3.13 13.08 -8.19
CA VAL A 309 2.45 13.25 -6.89
C VAL A 309 1.26 14.20 -7.02
N ALA A 310 1.46 15.34 -7.70
CA ALA A 310 0.40 16.32 -7.88
C ALA A 310 -0.78 15.75 -8.71
N THR A 311 -0.49 15.05 -9.82
CA THR A 311 -1.56 14.50 -10.67
C THR A 311 -2.22 13.29 -10.04
N PHE A 312 -1.47 12.23 -9.74
CA PHE A 312 -2.07 11.00 -9.24
C PHE A 312 -2.58 11.14 -7.81
N GLY A 313 -1.87 11.87 -6.94
CA GLY A 313 -2.34 12.13 -5.57
C GLY A 313 -3.67 12.89 -5.54
N SER A 314 -3.85 13.90 -6.41
CA SER A 314 -5.13 14.60 -6.53
C SER A 314 -6.24 13.72 -7.11
N ILE A 315 -5.95 12.95 -8.17
CA ILE A 315 -6.93 12.00 -8.75
C ILE A 315 -7.39 10.99 -7.68
N TYR A 316 -6.44 10.43 -6.93
CA TYR A 316 -6.72 9.48 -5.85
C TYR A 316 -7.65 10.09 -4.79
N LEU A 317 -7.27 11.25 -4.24
CA LEU A 317 -8.04 11.90 -3.18
C LEU A 317 -9.44 12.32 -3.64
N VAL A 318 -9.56 12.89 -4.85
CA VAL A 318 -10.88 13.29 -5.39
C VAL A 318 -11.75 12.07 -5.62
N THR A 319 -11.21 11.00 -6.22
CA THR A 319 -11.97 9.77 -6.47
C THR A 319 -12.43 9.14 -5.17
N MET A 320 -11.53 8.98 -4.19
CA MET A 320 -11.88 8.44 -2.87
C MET A 320 -12.92 9.31 -2.15
N LEU A 321 -12.79 10.64 -2.21
CA LEU A 321 -13.74 11.55 -1.58
C LEU A 321 -15.14 11.41 -2.21
N VAL A 322 -15.23 11.33 -3.55
CA VAL A 322 -16.51 11.12 -4.25
C VAL A 322 -17.14 9.79 -3.86
N LEU A 323 -16.35 8.72 -3.79
CA LEU A 323 -16.84 7.40 -3.38
C LEU A 323 -17.31 7.38 -1.92
N TRP A 324 -16.58 8.03 -1.01
CA TRP A 324 -17.01 8.20 0.38
C TRP A 324 -18.32 8.98 0.46
N ILE A 325 -18.43 10.13 -0.22
CA ILE A 325 -19.65 10.94 -0.24
C ILE A 325 -20.84 10.13 -0.77
N GLY A 326 -20.64 9.34 -1.82
CA GLY A 326 -21.66 8.46 -2.37
C GLY A 326 -22.11 7.35 -1.41
N ALA A 327 -21.23 6.92 -0.51
CA ALA A 327 -21.50 5.89 0.50
C ALA A 327 -22.06 6.44 1.83
N LEU A 328 -22.03 7.77 2.04
CA LEU A 328 -22.50 8.39 3.29
C LEU A 328 -23.99 8.15 3.60
N PRO A 329 -24.93 8.17 2.64
CA PRO A 329 -26.34 7.88 2.94
C PRO A 329 -26.51 6.51 3.62
N ASP A 330 -26.00 5.45 2.99
CA ASP A 330 -26.06 4.08 3.54
C ASP A 330 -25.28 3.95 4.86
N TYR A 331 -24.20 4.72 5.03
CA TYR A 331 -23.44 4.76 6.27
C TYR A 331 -24.26 5.34 7.43
N PHE A 332 -24.99 6.45 7.20
CA PHE A 332 -25.80 7.09 8.24
C PHE A 332 -27.10 6.33 8.52
N ASP A 333 -27.63 5.61 7.52
CA ASP A 333 -28.78 4.72 7.68
C ASP A 333 -28.40 3.36 8.31
N ALA A 334 -27.11 3.08 8.46
CA ALA A 334 -26.62 1.83 8.99
C ALA A 334 -27.02 1.61 10.46
N THR A 335 -27.48 0.41 10.77
CA THR A 335 -27.79 -0.02 12.13
C THR A 335 -26.77 -1.04 12.61
N ALA A 336 -26.22 -0.83 13.81
CA ALA A 336 -25.20 -1.72 14.41
C ALA A 336 -24.00 -2.00 13.47
N GLY A 337 -23.55 -0.99 12.71
CA GLY A 337 -22.40 -1.10 11.81
C GLY A 337 -22.67 -1.87 10.51
N ARG A 338 -23.94 -2.05 10.13
CA ARG A 338 -24.35 -2.67 8.87
C ARG A 338 -25.37 -1.82 8.13
N THR A 339 -25.17 -1.64 6.83
CA THR A 339 -26.13 -0.96 5.94
C THR A 339 -27.41 -1.80 5.78
N SER A 340 -28.45 -1.21 5.17
CA SER A 340 -29.68 -1.90 4.78
C SER A 340 -29.41 -3.11 3.87
N ASP A 341 -28.39 -3.02 3.03
CA ASP A 341 -27.92 -4.07 2.12
C ASP A 341 -27.00 -5.12 2.79
N GLY A 342 -26.86 -5.06 4.12
CA GLY A 342 -26.12 -6.03 4.93
C GLY A 342 -24.61 -5.89 4.89
N THR A 343 -24.06 -4.87 4.22
CA THR A 343 -22.61 -4.65 4.13
C THR A 343 -22.09 -3.97 5.40
N PRO A 344 -20.92 -4.36 5.91
CA PRO A 344 -20.35 -3.75 7.12
C PRO A 344 -19.79 -2.35 6.81
N THR A 345 -20.00 -1.40 7.72
CA THR A 345 -19.46 -0.04 7.59
C THR A 345 -18.08 0.07 8.24
N GLY A 346 -17.19 0.86 7.63
CA GLY A 346 -15.87 1.16 8.19
C GLY A 346 -15.89 2.23 9.27
N ASN A 347 -14.72 2.73 9.65
CA ASN A 347 -14.59 3.81 10.62
C ASN A 347 -14.51 5.18 9.93
N LEU A 348 -15.65 5.89 9.84
CA LEU A 348 -15.73 7.19 9.15
C LEU A 348 -14.79 8.26 9.74
N LEU A 349 -14.68 8.35 11.07
CA LEU A 349 -13.81 9.33 11.71
C LEU A 349 -12.34 9.07 11.37
N TYR A 350 -11.93 7.81 11.44
CA TYR A 350 -10.59 7.38 11.10
C TYR A 350 -10.26 7.63 9.63
N ALA A 351 -11.17 7.28 8.71
CA ALA A 351 -11.02 7.57 7.29
C ALA A 351 -10.96 9.08 7.01
N ALA A 352 -11.78 9.90 7.67
CA ALA A 352 -11.75 11.35 7.53
C ALA A 352 -10.41 11.96 7.98
N VAL A 353 -9.86 11.49 9.10
CA VAL A 353 -8.50 11.88 9.55
C VAL A 353 -7.45 11.47 8.51
N CYS A 354 -7.55 10.26 7.95
CA CYS A 354 -6.66 9.78 6.89
C CYS A 354 -6.76 10.65 5.62
N ILE A 355 -7.96 11.02 5.18
CA ILE A 355 -8.19 11.93 4.05
C ILE A 355 -7.48 13.27 4.28
N VAL A 356 -7.67 13.88 5.47
CA VAL A 356 -7.04 15.17 5.80
C VAL A 356 -5.52 15.04 5.80
N LEU A 357 -4.96 14.03 6.45
CA LEU A 357 -3.51 13.82 6.51
C LEU A 357 -2.91 13.52 5.14
N ALA A 358 -3.58 12.71 4.32
CA ALA A 358 -3.16 12.41 2.96
C ALA A 358 -3.22 13.66 2.08
N ALA A 359 -4.27 14.47 2.18
CA ALA A 359 -4.39 15.75 1.47
C ALA A 359 -3.28 16.73 1.86
N LEU A 360 -2.97 16.85 3.16
CA LEU A 360 -1.85 17.65 3.65
C LEU A 360 -0.50 17.13 3.10
N CYS A 361 -0.29 15.82 3.08
CA CYS A 361 0.92 15.20 2.53
C CYS A 361 1.08 15.46 1.03
N VAL A 362 0.01 15.26 0.24
CA VAL A 362 0.00 15.53 -1.21
C VAL A 362 0.23 17.01 -1.48
N ALA A 363 -0.46 17.91 -0.77
CA ALA A 363 -0.30 19.35 -0.93
C ALA A 363 1.11 19.82 -0.54
N ALA A 364 1.65 19.30 0.57
CA ALA A 364 3.01 19.60 1.01
C ALA A 364 4.04 19.16 -0.02
N ALA A 365 3.93 17.94 -0.56
CA ALA A 365 4.87 17.42 -1.55
C ALA A 365 4.71 18.07 -2.94
N ALA A 366 3.49 18.47 -3.31
CA ALA A 366 3.23 19.20 -4.56
C ALA A 366 3.71 20.66 -4.49
N GLY A 367 3.68 21.28 -3.30
CA GLY A 367 4.10 22.66 -3.08
C GLY A 367 5.58 22.83 -2.67
N VAL A 368 6.35 21.76 -2.51
CA VAL A 368 7.76 21.80 -2.13
C VAL A 368 8.68 21.41 -3.30
N THR A 369 9.76 22.18 -3.48
CA THR A 369 10.83 21.89 -4.46
C THR A 369 12.10 21.41 -3.75
N ILE A 370 12.74 20.35 -4.24
CA ILE A 370 14.09 19.97 -3.81
C ILE A 370 15.12 20.52 -4.79
N HIS A 371 16.03 21.33 -4.28
CA HIS A 371 17.15 21.90 -5.03
C HIS A 371 18.09 20.80 -5.55
N ARG A 372 18.44 20.86 -6.84
CA ARG A 372 19.23 19.83 -7.58
C ARG A 372 20.70 19.70 -7.13
N ASN A 373 21.18 20.57 -6.23
CA ASN A 373 22.62 20.77 -6.05
C ASN A 373 23.33 19.90 -4.99
N ASN A 374 22.67 18.96 -4.31
CA ASN A 374 23.34 18.11 -3.30
C ASN A 374 23.58 16.64 -3.70
N THR A 375 23.32 16.24 -4.95
CA THR A 375 23.63 14.88 -5.42
C THR A 375 25.03 14.73 -6.04
N ALA A 376 25.76 15.83 -6.23
CA ALA A 376 27.18 15.80 -6.53
C ALA A 376 27.95 16.12 -5.26
N GLU A 377 28.13 15.13 -4.38
CA GLU A 377 29.25 15.16 -3.45
C GLU A 377 30.49 15.31 -4.34
N LYS A 378 31.10 16.51 -4.35
CA LYS A 378 32.36 16.77 -5.05
C LYS A 378 33.28 15.57 -4.78
N PRO A 379 33.88 14.94 -5.81
CA PRO A 379 34.88 13.92 -5.58
C PRO A 379 35.89 14.49 -4.59
N ARG A 380 36.09 13.82 -3.45
CA ARG A 380 37.19 14.16 -2.54
C ARG A 380 38.45 14.20 -3.39
N ALA A 381 39.11 15.35 -3.43
CA ALA A 381 40.40 15.47 -4.09
C ALA A 381 41.32 14.38 -3.53
N PRO A 382 42.11 13.70 -4.38
CA PRO A 382 43.04 12.69 -3.91
C PRO A 382 43.93 13.32 -2.85
N ARG A 383 44.05 12.62 -1.71
CA ARG A 383 44.98 12.97 -0.65
C ARG A 383 46.36 12.91 -1.27
N VAL A 384 46.98 14.07 -1.48
CA VAL A 384 48.41 14.13 -1.80
C VAL A 384 49.11 13.63 -0.55
N GLU A 385 49.62 12.41 -0.62
CA GLU A 385 50.59 11.91 0.36
C GLU A 385 51.85 12.76 0.20
N ALA A 386 52.29 13.33 1.33
CA ALA A 386 53.57 14.00 1.48
C ALA A 386 54.46 13.13 2.37
#